data_AF-A0ABD3FNH7-F1
#
_entry.id   AF-A0ABD3FNH7-F1
#
_cell.length_a   1.000
_cell.length_b   1.000
_cell.length_c   1.000
_cell.angle_alpha   90.00
_cell.angle_beta   90.00
_cell.angle_gamma   90.00
#
_symmetry.space_group_name_H-M   'P 1'
#
loop_
_entity.id
_entity.type
_entity.pdbx_description
1 polymer ?
#
loop_
_entity_poly.entity_id
_entity_poly.type
_entity_poly.pdbx_seq_one_letter_code
_entity_poly.pdbx_strand_id
1 'polypeptide(L)'
;MTKQWEKQRQVCTPGGPFPEGAALVKKTRARHNYFKTPQRVERLLNVQRHYGLPELSAMVDCDTRVASTVKLYQKSILNYPAFKAYFMAYDDRVRGGDAGTG
;
A
#
# COMPACT_ATOMS: atom_id res chain seq x y z
N MET A 1 -22.86 -34.27 37.79
CA MET A 1 -21.66 -33.43 37.56
C MET A 1 -21.74 -32.83 36.16
N THR A 2 -22.19 -31.58 36.04
CA THR A 2 -22.28 -30.88 34.75
C THR A 2 -20.96 -30.19 34.45
N LYS A 3 -20.22 -30.70 33.45
CA LYS A 3 -19.00 -30.04 32.93
C LYS A 3 -19.40 -28.71 32.30
N GLN A 4 -19.05 -27.61 32.96
CA GLN A 4 -19.09 -26.27 32.38
C GLN A 4 -17.95 -26.15 31.36
N TRP A 5 -18.29 -25.77 30.13
CA TRP A 5 -17.32 -25.48 29.09
C TRP A 5 -16.89 -24.02 29.24
N GLU A 6 -15.73 -23.80 29.84
CA GLU A 6 -15.15 -22.45 29.91
C GLU A 6 -14.64 -22.03 28.53
N LYS A 7 -15.21 -20.93 28.02
CA LYS A 7 -14.83 -20.35 26.73
C LYS A 7 -13.46 -19.68 26.89
N GLN A 8 -12.38 -20.39 26.58
CA GLN A 8 -11.04 -19.81 26.59
C GLN A 8 -10.93 -18.70 25.53
N ARG A 9 -10.79 -17.45 25.98
CA ARG A 9 -10.51 -16.30 25.12
C ARG A 9 -9.01 -16.11 25.05
N GLN A 10 -8.39 -16.55 23.96
CA GLN A 10 -6.98 -16.30 23.71
C GLN A 10 -6.82 -15.00 22.90
N VAL A 11 -6.05 -14.07 23.42
CA VAL A 11 -5.60 -12.90 22.66
C VAL A 11 -4.52 -13.38 21.70
N CYS A 12 -4.85 -13.51 20.41
CA CYS A 12 -3.92 -14.04 19.38
C CYS A 12 -2.71 -13.12 19.13
N THR A 13 -2.86 -11.83 19.42
CA THR A 13 -1.78 -10.84 19.28
C THR A 13 -1.83 -9.94 20.51
N PRO A 14 -1.03 -10.23 21.56
CA PRO A 14 -0.91 -9.31 22.67
C PRO A 14 -0.39 -7.98 22.12
N GLY A 15 -1.19 -6.93 22.24
CA GLY A 15 -0.80 -5.60 21.77
C GLY A 15 0.53 -5.18 22.39
N GLY A 16 1.32 -4.42 21.65
CA GLY A 16 2.63 -3.93 22.08
C GLY A 16 3.00 -2.64 21.36
N PRO A 17 4.00 -1.90 21.86
CA PRO A 17 4.47 -0.70 21.19
C PRO A 17 4.96 -1.05 19.78
N PHE A 18 4.53 -0.26 18.78
CA PHE A 18 5.04 -0.34 17.41
C PHE A 18 5.86 0.93 17.10
N PRO A 19 7.14 0.97 17.49
CA PRO A 19 7.95 2.19 17.41
C PRO A 19 8.13 2.68 15.97
N GLU A 20 8.09 1.78 14.97
CA GLU A 20 8.22 2.12 13.56
C GLU A 20 6.91 2.63 12.94
N GLY A 21 5.79 2.58 13.67
CA GLY A 21 4.46 2.92 13.14
C GLY A 21 4.41 4.31 12.52
N ALA A 22 4.99 5.31 13.20
CA ALA A 22 5.04 6.68 12.68
C ALA A 22 5.86 6.79 11.38
N ALA A 23 6.99 6.09 11.29
CA ALA A 23 7.82 6.06 10.09
C ALA A 23 7.10 5.36 8.92
N LEU A 24 6.40 4.27 9.21
CA LEU A 24 5.60 3.54 8.23
C LEU A 24 4.47 4.41 7.67
N VAL A 25 3.74 5.14 8.52
CA VAL A 25 2.68 6.06 8.08
C VAL A 25 3.26 7.14 7.18
N LYS A 26 4.40 7.74 7.56
CA LYS A 26 5.09 8.77 6.75
C LYS A 26 5.47 8.24 5.36
N LYS A 27 6.14 7.08 5.28
CA LYS A 27 6.54 6.45 4.01
C LYS A 27 5.33 6.09 3.13
N THR A 28 4.27 5.58 3.75
CA THR A 28 3.03 5.21 3.05
C THR A 28 2.34 6.46 2.48
N ARG A 29 2.30 7.54 3.26
CA ARG A 29 1.74 8.83 2.82
C ARG A 29 2.58 9.45 1.69
N ALA A 30 3.89 9.39 1.78
CA ALA A 30 4.79 9.85 0.71
C ALA A 30 4.57 9.08 -0.60
N ARG A 31 4.40 7.75 -0.52
CA ARG A 31 4.08 6.91 -1.68
C ARG A 31 2.76 7.31 -2.34
N HIS A 32 1.71 7.51 -1.55
CA HIS A 32 0.42 7.97 -2.09
C HIS A 32 0.53 9.38 -2.69
N ASN A 33 1.29 10.29 -2.05
CA ASN A 33 1.56 11.63 -2.58
C ASN A 33 2.34 11.62 -3.90
N TYR A 34 3.21 10.63 -4.12
CA TYR A 34 3.97 10.50 -5.36
C TYR A 34 3.02 10.41 -6.58
N PHE A 35 1.91 9.69 -6.46
CA PHE A 35 0.90 9.50 -7.51
C PHE A 35 -0.18 10.60 -7.53
N LYS A 36 0.16 11.84 -7.22
CA LYS A 36 -0.78 12.97 -7.28
C LYS A 36 -0.87 13.65 -8.64
N THR A 37 0.17 13.53 -9.47
CA THR A 37 0.18 14.19 -10.77
C THR A 37 -0.63 13.37 -11.78
N PRO A 38 -1.39 13.99 -12.70
CA PRO A 38 -2.20 13.28 -13.70
C PRO A 38 -1.40 12.22 -14.46
N GLN A 39 -0.18 12.57 -14.88
CA GLN A 39 0.75 11.67 -15.57
C GLN A 39 1.08 10.40 -14.76
N ARG A 40 1.29 10.54 -13.45
CA ARG A 40 1.63 9.39 -12.59
C ARG A 40 0.40 8.57 -12.24
N VAL A 41 -0.76 9.21 -12.08
CA VAL A 41 -2.04 8.52 -11.94
C VAL A 41 -2.31 7.66 -13.16
N GLU A 42 -2.18 8.23 -14.36
CA GLU A 42 -2.40 7.52 -15.62
C GLU A 42 -1.45 6.32 -15.78
N ARG A 43 -0.15 6.50 -15.46
CA ARG A 43 0.80 5.39 -15.48
C ARG A 43 0.42 4.27 -14.50
N LEU A 44 -0.07 4.61 -13.31
CA LEU A 44 -0.54 3.62 -12.35
C LEU A 44 -1.79 2.89 -12.85
N LEU A 45 -2.73 3.61 -13.46
CA LEU A 45 -3.93 3.02 -14.08
C LEU A 45 -3.56 2.08 -15.22
N ASN A 46 -2.58 2.43 -16.05
CA ASN A 46 -2.10 1.55 -17.11
C ASN A 46 -1.50 0.26 -16.56
N VAL A 47 -0.75 0.33 -15.46
CA VAL A 47 -0.27 -0.86 -14.75
C VAL A 47 -1.45 -1.68 -14.22
N GLN A 48 -2.43 -1.06 -13.57
CA GLN A 48 -3.61 -1.77 -13.06
C GLN A 48 -4.34 -2.50 -14.19
N ARG A 49 -4.63 -1.83 -15.30
CA ARG A 49 -5.28 -2.41 -16.49
C ARG A 49 -4.47 -3.56 -17.09
N HIS A 50 -3.16 -3.38 -17.22
CA HIS A 50 -2.27 -4.39 -17.80
C HIS A 50 -2.31 -5.71 -17.02
N TYR A 51 -2.38 -5.64 -15.68
CA TYR A 51 -2.44 -6.82 -14.82
C TYR A 51 -3.87 -7.23 -14.42
N GLY A 52 -4.91 -6.62 -14.99
CA GLY A 52 -6.31 -6.91 -14.65
C GLY A 52 -6.69 -6.56 -13.20
N LEU A 53 -6.00 -5.60 -12.59
CA LEU A 53 -6.24 -5.15 -11.22
C LEU A 53 -7.35 -4.08 -11.19
N PRO A 54 -8.07 -3.92 -10.06
CA PRO A 54 -9.04 -2.85 -9.89
C PRO A 54 -8.43 -1.46 -10.12
N GLU A 55 -9.10 -0.63 -10.91
CA GLU A 55 -8.71 0.76 -11.13
C GLU A 55 -8.96 1.60 -9.88
N LEU A 56 -7.91 1.77 -9.07
CA LEU A 56 -7.99 2.45 -7.79
C LEU A 56 -7.11 3.71 -7.82
N SER A 57 -7.72 4.87 -7.54
CA SER A 57 -6.97 6.10 -7.32
C SER A 57 -6.09 5.99 -6.07
N ALA A 58 -4.83 6.38 -6.21
CA ALA A 58 -3.88 6.52 -5.11
C ALA A 58 -4.24 7.68 -4.17
N MET A 59 -5.19 8.55 -4.48
CA MET A 59 -5.51 9.67 -3.60
C MET A 59 -6.37 9.21 -2.41
N VAL A 60 -5.99 9.61 -1.19
CA VAL A 60 -6.85 9.54 0.00
C VAL A 60 -7.41 10.95 0.17
N ASP A 61 -8.68 11.10 -0.18
CA ASP A 61 -9.37 12.36 0.04
C ASP A 61 -9.48 12.62 1.55
N CYS A 62 -9.33 13.88 1.89
CA CYS A 62 -9.14 14.40 3.23
C CYS A 62 -10.38 14.18 4.10
N ASP A 63 -10.43 13.10 4.88
CA ASP A 63 -11.39 12.99 5.98
C ASP A 63 -10.72 12.55 7.28
N THR A 64 -11.04 13.30 8.35
CA THR A 64 -10.68 13.19 9.77
C THR A 64 -9.35 12.49 10.10
N ARG A 65 -8.46 13.17 10.84
CA ARG A 65 -7.06 12.75 11.09
C ARG A 65 -6.86 11.25 11.39
N VAL A 66 -7.79 10.62 12.11
CA VAL A 66 -7.76 9.17 12.45
C VAL A 66 -8.19 8.27 11.29
N ALA A 67 -9.30 8.58 10.61
CA ALA A 67 -9.77 7.81 9.45
C ALA A 67 -8.77 7.84 8.27
N SER A 68 -7.94 8.90 8.20
CA SER A 68 -6.94 9.05 7.16
C SER A 68 -5.91 7.91 7.12
N THR A 69 -5.50 7.36 8.27
CA THR A 69 -4.43 6.35 8.32
C THR A 69 -4.95 4.95 8.00
N VAL A 70 -6.14 4.58 8.50
CA VAL A 70 -6.77 3.29 8.17
C VAL A 70 -7.09 3.22 6.68
N LYS A 71 -7.73 4.25 6.12
CA LYS A 71 -8.02 4.33 4.68
C LYS A 71 -6.74 4.32 3.83
N LEU A 72 -5.68 5.00 4.29
CA LEU A 72 -4.37 4.98 3.65
C LEU A 72 -3.81 3.56 3.56
N TYR A 73 -3.84 2.79 4.66
CA TYR A 73 -3.36 1.41 4.67
C TYR A 73 -4.24 0.48 3.83
N GLN A 74 -5.57 0.57 3.96
CA GLN A 74 -6.49 -0.24 3.15
C GLN A 74 -6.23 -0.03 1.65
N LYS A 75 -6.14 1.23 1.19
CA LYS A 75 -5.81 1.52 -0.21
C LYS A 75 -4.40 1.06 -0.59
N SER A 76 -3.42 1.21 0.31
CA SER A 76 -2.06 0.72 0.07
C SER A 76 -1.97 -0.78 -0.10
N ILE A 77 -2.75 -1.54 0.69
CA ILE A 77 -2.81 -3.00 0.60
C ILE A 77 -3.43 -3.40 -0.74
N LEU A 78 -4.56 -2.80 -1.11
CA LEU A 78 -5.22 -3.09 -2.39
C LEU A 78 -4.36 -2.71 -3.61
N ASN A 79 -3.62 -1.60 -3.53
CA ASN A 79 -2.73 -1.14 -4.60
C ASN A 79 -1.34 -1.78 -4.57
N TYR A 80 -1.02 -2.59 -3.57
CA TYR A 80 0.31 -3.20 -3.44
C TYR A 80 0.81 -3.89 -4.72
N PRO A 81 0.04 -4.77 -5.39
CA PRO A 81 0.52 -5.41 -6.63
C PRO A 81 0.81 -4.40 -7.74
N ALA A 82 -0.04 -3.36 -7.90
CA ALA A 82 0.18 -2.30 -8.88
C ALA A 82 1.43 -1.47 -8.56
N PHE A 83 1.64 -1.10 -7.29
CA PHE A 83 2.84 -0.38 -6.87
C PHE A 83 4.11 -1.21 -7.09
N LYS A 84 4.07 -2.50 -6.71
CA LYS A 84 5.20 -3.41 -6.91
C LYS A 84 5.58 -3.49 -8.39
N ALA A 85 4.60 -3.74 -9.26
CA ALA A 85 4.83 -3.81 -10.70
C ALA A 85 5.36 -2.48 -11.28
N TYR A 86 4.79 -1.34 -10.88
CA TYR A 86 5.23 -0.02 -11.33
C TYR A 86 6.70 0.25 -10.99
N PHE A 87 7.11 -0.02 -9.74
CA PHE A 87 8.48 0.26 -9.29
C PHE A 87 9.49 -0.78 -9.80
N MET A 88 9.11 -2.05 -9.96
CA MET A 88 9.98 -3.06 -10.58
C MET A 88 10.24 -2.73 -12.06
N ALA A 89 9.21 -2.37 -12.83
CA ALA A 89 9.38 -1.94 -14.21
C ALA A 89 10.17 -0.63 -14.35
N TYR A 90 10.17 0.23 -13.34
CA TYR A 90 11.06 1.39 -13.30
C TYR A 90 12.52 0.97 -13.10
N ASP A 91 12.77 0.10 -12.14
CA ASP A 91 14.10 -0.41 -11.83
C ASP A 91 14.70 -1.20 -13.01
N ASP A 92 13.91 -2.02 -13.70
CA ASP A 92 14.33 -2.74 -14.90
C ASP A 92 14.68 -1.78 -16.06
N ARG A 93 13.96 -0.66 -16.21
CA ARG A 93 14.28 0.36 -17.23
C ARG A 93 15.54 1.15 -16.88
N VAL A 94 15.76 1.44 -15.60
CA VAL A 94 16.98 2.11 -15.15
C VAL A 94 18.18 1.18 -15.33
N ARG A 95 18.08 -0.08 -14.91
CA ARG A 95 19.14 -1.09 -15.08
C ARG A 95 19.38 -1.50 -16.52
N GLY A 96 18.34 -1.49 -17.36
CA GLY A 96 18.42 -1.81 -18.79
C GLY A 96 18.89 -0.64 -19.66
N GLY A 97 18.91 0.58 -19.13
CA GLY A 97 19.41 1.77 -19.83
C GLY A 97 20.94 1.85 -19.94
N ASP A 98 21.66 1.01 -19.18
CA ASP A 98 23.12 0.97 -19.19
C ASP A 98 23.67 -0.08 -20.19
N ALA A 99 22.78 -0.81 -20.87
CA ALA A 99 23.12 -1.84 -21.85
C ALA A 99 22.58 -1.48 -23.24
N GLY A 100 23.02 -0.34 -23.78
CA GLY A 100 22.85 -0.04 -25.20
C GLY A 100 22.83 1.45 -25.53
N THR A 101 23.95 1.99 -26.00
CA THR A 101 24.22 2.34 -27.41
C THR A 101 25.30 3.41 -27.48
N GLY A 102 26.35 3.15 -28.28
CA GLY A 102 27.05 4.18 -29.07
C GLY A 102 28.18 4.91 -28.39
#